data_AF-A0A1V9FNX7-F1
#
_entry.id   AF-A0A1V9FNX7-F1
#
_cell.length_a   1.000
_cell.length_b   1.000
_cell.length_c   1.000
_cell.angle_alpha   90.00
_cell.angle_beta   90.00
_cell.angle_gamma   90.00
#
_symmetry.space_group_name_H-M   'P 1'
#
loop_
_entity.id
_entity.type
_entity.pdbx_description
1 polymer ?
#
loop_
_entity_poly.entity_id
_entity_poly.type
_entity_poly.pdbx_seq_one_letter_code
_entity_poly.pdbx_strand_id
1 'polypeptide(L)'
;MKQLKILLLSGLFSVGLVQLSNAQQSMSVIQTLNAKEQNIITISAFTAKGDLVKLQNALTSGLDAGLTINDIKEVLIHLYAYCGFPRSLQGINTLMAVLETRKAKGITDKLGKQSTPVNDDDSKYIRGKNVLEALTGQPEKEPKTGYAAFSPVIDTFLKEHLFADIFGRDILTYLEREIATISALISLGGVEPMMQGHMRIALHLGMTESKIGEMVSLIETKVGIKEANDARRVLLTVTSGGSAQKAADTMEANADLFKKGVKAPALNFTGTAWVNMLVQAQEGLDCSVGAITFEPGSRTNWHSHPGGQILLITEGEGYYQEKGQPKRVVQKGDVIKCLPGKAHWHGALPGTKLTHIAIGPDTEKGSAVWLQPVTDQEYNDR
;
A
#
# COMPACT_ATOMS: atom_id res chain seq x y z
N MET A 1 -70.06 57.71 4.06
CA MET A 1 -70.11 58.07 5.50
C MET A 1 -68.86 57.51 6.16
N LYS A 2 -68.02 58.40 6.74
CA LYS A 2 -67.02 58.26 7.84
C LYS A 2 -66.05 57.06 7.82
N GLN A 3 -64.75 57.15 8.08
CA GLN A 3 -63.79 58.23 8.33
C GLN A 3 -62.37 57.62 8.23
N LEU A 4 -61.42 58.43 7.78
CA LEU A 4 -59.97 58.20 7.79
C LEU A 4 -59.41 58.39 9.21
N LYS A 5 -58.49 57.52 9.68
CA LYS A 5 -57.43 57.90 10.65
C LYS A 5 -56.16 57.07 10.42
N ILE A 6 -55.06 57.82 10.31
CA ILE A 6 -53.65 57.43 10.24
C ILE A 6 -53.08 57.52 11.67
N LEU A 7 -52.18 56.63 12.09
CA LEU A 7 -50.83 56.91 12.67
C LEU A 7 -50.27 55.76 13.57
N LEU A 8 -49.08 55.30 13.16
CA LEU A 8 -47.81 55.12 13.89
C LEU A 8 -47.59 54.12 15.07
N LEU A 9 -46.59 53.27 14.81
CA LEU A 9 -45.38 52.93 15.59
C LEU A 9 -45.43 52.07 16.87
N SER A 10 -44.74 50.91 16.81
CA SER A 10 -43.79 50.31 17.77
C SER A 10 -43.79 48.80 17.51
N GLY A 11 -42.69 48.14 17.16
CA GLY A 11 -41.56 47.79 18.02
C GLY A 11 -41.20 46.33 17.72
N LEU A 12 -39.90 46.02 17.68
CA LEU A 12 -39.34 44.71 17.37
C LEU A 12 -39.86 43.60 18.31
N PHE A 13 -39.94 42.35 17.84
CA PHE A 13 -39.20 41.19 18.39
C PHE A 13 -39.56 39.87 17.65
N SER A 14 -38.54 39.26 17.04
CA SER A 14 -38.28 37.81 16.94
C SER A 14 -39.44 36.82 16.69
N VAL A 15 -39.55 36.30 15.47
CA VAL A 15 -39.77 34.85 15.22
C VAL A 15 -39.07 34.47 13.91
N GLY A 16 -37.75 34.36 13.94
CA GLY A 16 -37.01 33.47 13.05
C GLY A 16 -36.74 32.17 13.80
N LEU A 17 -36.76 31.04 13.09
CA LEU A 17 -36.54 29.66 13.57
C LEU A 17 -37.80 28.82 13.85
N VAL A 18 -38.47 28.39 12.77
CA VAL A 18 -39.08 27.05 12.73
C VAL A 18 -38.79 26.42 11.37
N GLN A 19 -37.53 26.15 11.09
CA GLN A 19 -37.14 25.10 10.14
C GLN A 19 -35.78 24.55 10.58
N LEU A 20 -35.62 23.22 10.46
CA LEU A 20 -34.44 22.40 10.75
C LEU A 20 -34.36 21.82 12.16
N SER A 21 -34.94 20.63 12.34
CA SER A 21 -34.29 19.52 13.05
C SER A 21 -35.16 18.25 12.95
N ASN A 22 -35.22 17.69 11.74
CA ASN A 22 -35.43 16.24 11.55
C ASN A 22 -34.38 15.74 10.56
N ALA A 23 -33.11 16.02 10.85
CA ALA A 23 -32.01 15.21 10.36
C ALA A 23 -31.89 14.05 11.35
N GLN A 24 -32.75 13.06 11.17
CA GLN A 24 -32.60 11.77 11.83
C GLN A 24 -31.22 11.26 11.41
N GLN A 25 -30.27 11.24 12.35
CA GLN A 25 -29.00 10.56 12.18
C GLN A 25 -29.30 9.11 11.80
N SER A 26 -29.14 8.78 10.52
CA SER A 26 -28.83 7.41 10.16
C SER A 26 -27.45 7.12 10.74
N MET A 27 -27.41 6.54 11.95
CA MET A 27 -26.23 5.81 12.36
C MET A 27 -26.00 4.74 11.30
N SER A 28 -25.04 4.98 10.39
CA SER A 28 -24.49 3.92 9.56
C SER A 28 -24.01 2.84 10.53
N VAL A 29 -24.65 1.68 10.52
CA VAL A 29 -24.18 0.52 11.29
C VAL A 29 -22.73 0.31 10.88
N ILE A 30 -21.79 0.49 11.82
CA ILE A 30 -20.38 0.20 11.59
C ILE A 30 -20.31 -1.29 11.28
N GLN A 31 -20.11 -1.63 10.01
CA GLN A 31 -20.06 -3.01 9.57
C GLN A 31 -18.65 -3.53 9.83
N THR A 32 -18.44 -4.17 10.98
CA THR A 32 -17.15 -4.76 11.35
C THR A 32 -16.98 -6.15 10.72
N LEU A 33 -15.73 -6.62 10.65
CA LEU A 33 -15.43 -8.00 10.26
C LEU A 33 -15.91 -8.99 11.31
N ASN A 34 -16.76 -9.93 10.92
CA ASN A 34 -17.14 -11.04 11.79
C ASN A 34 -16.07 -12.15 11.80
N ALA A 35 -16.19 -13.09 12.74
CA ALA A 35 -15.22 -14.18 12.89
C ALA A 35 -15.05 -15.04 11.63
N LYS A 36 -16.12 -15.27 10.87
CA LYS A 36 -16.05 -16.04 9.62
C LYS A 36 -15.18 -15.30 8.59
N GLU A 37 -15.45 -14.02 8.40
CA GLU A 37 -14.73 -13.15 7.45
C GLU A 37 -13.24 -13.03 7.81
N GLN A 38 -12.91 -12.82 9.09
CA GLN A 38 -11.52 -12.76 9.56
C GLN A 38 -10.73 -14.05 9.24
N ASN A 39 -11.37 -15.21 9.39
CA ASN A 39 -10.75 -16.50 9.08
C ASN A 39 -10.64 -16.74 7.56
N ILE A 40 -11.63 -16.32 6.75
CA ILE A 40 -11.52 -16.34 5.29
C ILE A 40 -10.32 -15.51 4.83
N ILE A 41 -10.12 -14.32 5.41
CA ILE A 41 -8.97 -13.44 5.09
C ILE A 41 -7.65 -14.14 5.39
N THR A 42 -7.48 -14.69 6.59
CA THR A 42 -6.19 -15.30 6.95
C THR A 42 -5.89 -16.57 6.16
N ILE A 43 -6.89 -17.43 5.92
CA ILE A 43 -6.74 -18.62 5.06
C ILE A 43 -6.35 -18.19 3.64
N SER A 44 -7.02 -17.18 3.09
CA SER A 44 -6.75 -16.69 1.73
C SER A 44 -5.36 -16.09 1.60
N ALA A 45 -4.96 -15.25 2.55
CA ALA A 45 -3.65 -14.62 2.59
C ALA A 45 -2.50 -15.63 2.64
N PHE A 46 -2.57 -16.62 3.54
CA PHE A 46 -1.50 -17.60 3.68
C PHE A 46 -1.50 -18.64 2.55
N THR A 47 -2.65 -18.92 1.94
CA THR A 47 -2.70 -19.71 0.70
C THR A 47 -2.01 -18.96 -0.44
N ALA A 48 -2.28 -17.66 -0.60
CA ALA A 48 -1.68 -16.82 -1.63
C ALA A 48 -0.16 -16.70 -1.48
N LYS A 49 0.33 -16.47 -0.26
CA LYS A 49 1.78 -16.52 0.06
C LYS A 49 2.36 -17.93 -0.06
N GLY A 50 1.50 -18.94 0.07
CA GLY A 50 1.83 -20.34 0.28
C GLY A 50 2.76 -20.58 1.47
N ASP A 51 2.48 -19.87 2.55
CA ASP A 51 3.06 -20.11 3.87
C ASP A 51 2.28 -21.22 4.56
N LEU A 52 2.71 -22.48 4.36
CA LEU A 52 1.96 -23.66 4.81
C LEU A 52 1.86 -23.76 6.34
N VAL A 53 2.86 -23.27 7.07
CA VAL A 53 2.86 -23.30 8.54
C VAL A 53 1.80 -22.33 9.07
N LYS A 54 1.78 -21.09 8.57
CA LYS A 54 0.75 -20.13 8.96
C LYS A 54 -0.64 -20.54 8.45
N LEU A 55 -0.71 -21.16 7.27
CA LEU A 55 -1.96 -21.69 6.73
C LEU A 55 -2.55 -22.79 7.62
N GLN A 56 -1.73 -23.75 8.09
CA GLN A 56 -2.17 -24.79 9.01
C GLN A 56 -2.81 -24.21 10.29
N ASN A 57 -2.18 -23.17 10.85
CA ASN A 57 -2.71 -22.47 12.02
C ASN A 57 -4.03 -21.74 11.69
N ALA A 58 -4.10 -21.02 10.57
CA ALA A 58 -5.31 -20.33 10.15
C ALA A 58 -6.49 -21.28 9.87
N LEU A 59 -6.24 -22.44 9.26
CA LEU A 59 -7.25 -23.48 9.03
C LEU A 59 -7.78 -24.05 10.35
N THR A 60 -6.90 -24.29 11.32
CA THR A 60 -7.28 -24.74 12.66
C THR A 60 -8.14 -23.69 13.36
N SER A 61 -7.70 -22.42 13.36
CA SER A 61 -8.47 -21.31 13.92
C SER A 61 -9.82 -21.12 13.24
N GLY A 62 -9.91 -21.32 11.92
CA GLY A 62 -11.17 -21.25 11.17
C GLY A 62 -12.15 -22.32 11.63
N LEU A 63 -11.71 -23.57 11.74
CA LEU A 63 -12.54 -24.68 12.23
C LEU A 63 -13.00 -24.44 13.67
N ASP A 64 -12.10 -23.96 14.54
CA ASP A 64 -12.42 -23.65 15.94
C ASP A 64 -13.41 -22.47 16.05
N ALA A 65 -13.33 -21.50 15.14
CA ALA A 65 -14.27 -20.39 15.02
C ALA A 65 -15.61 -20.78 14.35
N GLY A 66 -15.77 -22.04 13.95
CA GLY A 66 -17.01 -22.58 13.43
C GLY A 66 -17.18 -22.52 11.91
N LEU A 67 -16.13 -22.22 11.14
CA LEU A 67 -16.16 -22.50 9.70
C LEU A 67 -16.36 -23.99 9.48
N THR A 68 -17.21 -24.34 8.53
CA THR A 68 -17.40 -25.73 8.15
C THR A 68 -16.27 -26.19 7.22
N ILE A 69 -16.08 -27.50 7.12
CA ILE A 69 -15.14 -28.10 6.17
C ILE A 69 -15.44 -27.61 4.74
N ASN A 70 -16.72 -27.52 4.37
CA ASN A 70 -17.11 -27.09 3.03
C ASN A 70 -16.95 -25.57 2.82
N ASP A 71 -17.09 -24.72 3.85
CA ASP A 71 -16.73 -23.29 3.73
C ASP A 71 -15.24 -23.17 3.35
N ILE A 72 -14.36 -23.88 4.06
CA ILE A 72 -12.91 -23.80 3.82
C ILE A 72 -12.53 -24.41 2.47
N LYS A 73 -13.10 -25.56 2.11
CA LYS A 73 -12.90 -26.15 0.77
C LYS A 73 -13.28 -25.16 -0.31
N GLU A 74 -14.40 -24.46 -0.16
CA GLU A 74 -14.87 -23.50 -1.15
C GLU A 74 -13.93 -22.29 -1.27
N VAL A 75 -13.40 -21.77 -0.16
CA VAL A 75 -12.34 -20.73 -0.19
C VAL A 75 -11.12 -21.24 -0.96
N LEU A 76 -10.62 -22.43 -0.65
CA LEU A 76 -9.41 -22.98 -1.28
C LEU A 76 -9.61 -23.27 -2.78
N ILE A 77 -10.79 -23.76 -3.18
CA ILE A 77 -11.17 -23.92 -4.59
C ILE A 77 -11.21 -22.55 -5.26
N HIS A 78 -11.89 -21.57 -4.69
CA HIS A 78 -11.99 -20.21 -5.24
C HIS A 78 -10.61 -19.59 -5.51
N LEU A 79 -9.66 -19.79 -4.60
CA LEU A 79 -8.32 -19.22 -4.68
C LEU A 79 -7.46 -19.77 -5.82
N TYR A 80 -7.79 -20.92 -6.42
CA TYR A 80 -6.99 -21.43 -7.54
C TYR A 80 -7.01 -20.43 -8.72
N ALA A 81 -8.12 -19.72 -8.94
CA ALA A 81 -8.25 -18.73 -10.01
C ALA A 81 -7.34 -17.50 -9.82
N TYR A 82 -6.93 -17.21 -8.58
CA TYR A 82 -6.14 -16.02 -8.24
C TYR A 82 -4.69 -16.35 -7.89
N CYS A 83 -4.44 -17.51 -7.29
CA CYS A 83 -3.13 -17.93 -6.79
C CYS A 83 -2.54 -19.10 -7.57
N GLY A 84 -3.27 -19.63 -8.56
CA GLY A 84 -2.89 -20.78 -9.37
C GLY A 84 -3.14 -22.13 -8.68
N PHE A 85 -3.20 -23.18 -9.50
CA PHE A 85 -3.37 -24.57 -9.04
C PHE A 85 -2.38 -24.99 -7.94
N PRO A 86 -1.06 -24.71 -8.03
CA PRO A 86 -0.12 -25.21 -7.03
C PRO A 86 -0.44 -24.71 -5.62
N ARG A 87 -0.81 -23.44 -5.46
CA ARG A 87 -1.12 -22.85 -4.14
C ARG A 87 -2.44 -23.40 -3.58
N SER A 88 -3.48 -23.46 -4.42
CA SER A 88 -4.79 -24.00 -4.02
C SER A 88 -4.71 -25.47 -3.61
N LEU A 89 -4.06 -26.32 -4.42
CA LEU A 89 -3.91 -27.75 -4.11
C LEU A 89 -3.12 -27.97 -2.83
N GLN A 90 -2.05 -27.20 -2.60
CA GLN A 90 -1.32 -27.28 -1.33
C GLN A 90 -2.16 -26.82 -0.14
N GLY A 91 -3.02 -25.83 -0.32
CA GLY A 91 -4.00 -25.46 0.70
C GLY A 91 -4.98 -26.59 1.02
N ILE A 92 -5.49 -27.29 0.01
CA ILE A 92 -6.38 -28.44 0.18
C ILE A 92 -5.66 -29.59 0.90
N ASN A 93 -4.42 -29.91 0.51
CA ASN A 93 -3.61 -30.92 1.20
C ASN A 93 -3.35 -30.54 2.67
N THR A 94 -3.12 -29.25 2.94
CA THR A 94 -2.93 -28.74 4.31
C THR A 94 -4.22 -28.90 5.13
N LEU A 95 -5.39 -28.59 4.56
CA LEU A 95 -6.67 -28.83 5.21
C LEU A 95 -6.88 -30.33 5.52
N MET A 96 -6.56 -31.22 4.58
CA MET A 96 -6.64 -32.66 4.81
C MET A 96 -5.80 -33.08 6.02
N ALA A 97 -4.55 -32.61 6.11
CA ALA A 97 -3.66 -32.91 7.24
C ALA A 97 -4.17 -32.34 8.58
N VAL A 98 -4.76 -31.13 8.57
CA VAL A 98 -5.41 -30.54 9.75
C VAL A 98 -6.57 -31.40 10.22
N LEU A 99 -7.45 -31.83 9.32
CA LEU A 99 -8.62 -32.65 9.66
C LEU A 99 -8.21 -34.03 10.21
N GLU A 100 -7.20 -34.69 9.63
CA GLU A 100 -6.69 -35.95 10.17
C GLU A 100 -6.09 -35.77 11.57
N THR A 101 -5.34 -34.69 11.79
CA THR A 101 -4.78 -34.36 13.12
C THR A 101 -5.88 -34.11 14.15
N ARG A 102 -6.94 -33.39 13.77
CA ARG A 102 -8.09 -33.09 14.63
C ARG A 102 -8.88 -34.36 14.96
N LYS A 103 -9.14 -35.19 13.96
CA LYS A 103 -9.79 -36.51 14.13
C LYS A 103 -9.00 -37.42 15.06
N ALA A 104 -7.68 -37.48 14.94
CA ALA A 104 -6.82 -38.24 15.85
C ALA A 104 -6.88 -37.75 17.30
N LYS A 105 -7.25 -36.49 17.53
CA LYS A 105 -7.51 -35.90 18.86
C LYS A 105 -8.97 -36.07 19.32
N GLY A 106 -9.79 -36.80 18.59
CA GLY A 106 -11.21 -37.00 18.89
C GLY A 106 -12.10 -35.79 18.57
N ILE A 107 -11.58 -34.78 17.84
CA ILE A 107 -12.35 -33.61 17.42
C ILE A 107 -13.08 -33.94 16.12
N THR A 108 -14.38 -33.69 16.07
CA THR A 108 -15.22 -33.88 14.88
C THR A 108 -15.69 -32.53 14.35
N ASP A 109 -15.18 -32.15 13.17
CA ASP A 109 -15.52 -30.88 12.52
C ASP A 109 -16.82 -30.97 11.70
N LYS A 110 -17.56 -29.86 11.64
CA LYS A 110 -18.83 -29.79 10.89
C LYS A 110 -18.56 -29.80 9.39
N LEU A 111 -19.21 -30.69 8.65
CA LEU A 111 -19.03 -30.80 7.19
C LEU A 111 -19.52 -29.55 6.44
N GLY A 112 -20.68 -29.01 6.81
CA GLY A 112 -21.33 -27.88 6.11
C GLY A 112 -22.16 -28.30 4.91
N LYS A 113 -22.81 -27.32 4.26
CA LYS A 113 -23.67 -27.55 3.08
C LYS A 113 -22.85 -27.91 1.84
N GLN A 114 -23.48 -28.59 0.89
CA GLN A 114 -22.94 -28.79 -0.46
C GLN A 114 -23.49 -27.72 -1.40
N SER A 115 -22.82 -27.51 -2.54
CA SER A 115 -23.33 -26.61 -3.58
C SER A 115 -24.62 -27.16 -4.16
N THR A 116 -25.59 -26.29 -4.38
CA THR A 116 -26.83 -26.66 -5.07
C THR A 116 -26.52 -27.09 -6.52
N PRO A 117 -27.13 -28.18 -7.03
CA PRO A 117 -27.01 -28.58 -8.42
C PRO A 117 -27.55 -27.51 -9.38
N VAL A 118 -26.87 -27.33 -10.50
CA VAL A 118 -27.31 -26.46 -11.59
C VAL A 118 -28.36 -27.20 -12.40
N ASN A 119 -29.58 -26.67 -12.47
CA ASN A 119 -30.73 -27.30 -13.15
C ASN A 119 -31.40 -26.37 -14.18
N ASP A 120 -30.74 -25.29 -14.57
CA ASP A 120 -31.23 -24.39 -15.63
C ASP A 120 -30.75 -24.85 -17.02
N ASP A 121 -31.45 -24.42 -18.07
CA ASP A 121 -31.14 -24.74 -19.47
C ASP A 121 -30.13 -23.74 -20.10
N ASP A 122 -29.62 -22.78 -19.32
CA ASP A 122 -28.68 -21.78 -19.84
C ASP A 122 -27.32 -22.43 -20.13
N SER A 123 -26.70 -21.97 -21.22
CA SER A 123 -25.30 -22.31 -21.46
C SER A 123 -24.42 -21.77 -20.33
N LYS A 124 -23.29 -22.45 -20.06
CA LYS A 124 -22.33 -21.98 -19.06
C LYS A 124 -21.87 -20.55 -19.32
N TYR A 125 -21.74 -20.17 -20.59
CA TYR A 125 -21.34 -18.82 -20.95
C TYR A 125 -22.39 -17.79 -20.50
N ILE A 126 -23.67 -18.03 -20.77
CA ILE A 126 -24.76 -17.14 -20.37
C ILE A 126 -24.85 -17.06 -18.85
N ARG A 127 -24.75 -18.19 -18.15
CA ARG A 127 -24.73 -18.20 -16.68
C ARG A 127 -23.57 -17.37 -16.12
N GLY A 128 -22.36 -17.56 -16.66
CA GLY A 128 -21.18 -16.83 -16.25
C GLY A 128 -21.27 -15.33 -16.52
N LYS A 129 -21.83 -14.95 -17.67
CA LYS A 129 -22.13 -13.56 -18.00
C LYS A 129 -23.10 -12.96 -16.98
N ASN A 130 -24.20 -13.63 -16.67
CA ASN A 130 -25.19 -13.15 -15.70
C ASN A 130 -24.58 -12.96 -14.31
N VAL A 131 -23.72 -13.89 -13.87
CA VAL A 131 -22.97 -13.77 -12.60
C VAL A 131 -22.03 -12.55 -12.63
N LEU A 132 -21.27 -12.36 -13.71
CA LEU A 132 -20.37 -11.21 -13.86
C LEU A 132 -21.15 -9.87 -13.83
N GLU A 133 -22.28 -9.79 -14.53
CA GLU A 133 -23.12 -8.59 -14.55
C GLU A 133 -23.72 -8.32 -13.17
N ALA A 134 -24.10 -9.35 -12.42
CA ALA A 134 -24.58 -9.21 -11.05
C ALA A 134 -23.48 -8.73 -10.09
N LEU A 135 -22.24 -9.20 -10.24
CA LEU A 135 -21.09 -8.77 -9.43
C LEU A 135 -20.68 -7.32 -9.73
N THR A 136 -20.67 -6.95 -11.00
CA THR A 136 -20.18 -5.63 -11.43
C THR A 136 -21.26 -4.55 -11.46
N GLY A 137 -22.52 -4.94 -11.45
CA GLY A 137 -23.67 -4.04 -11.60
C GLY A 137 -23.72 -3.37 -12.97
N GLN A 138 -23.02 -3.92 -13.97
CA GLN A 138 -22.89 -3.35 -15.30
C GLN A 138 -23.08 -4.42 -16.36
N PRO A 139 -23.86 -4.15 -17.43
CA PRO A 139 -23.94 -5.06 -18.54
C PRO A 139 -22.60 -5.15 -19.26
N GLU A 140 -22.34 -6.31 -19.83
CA GLU A 140 -21.13 -6.50 -20.61
C GLU A 140 -21.12 -5.63 -21.87
N LYS A 141 -20.01 -4.94 -22.12
CA LYS A 141 -19.88 -4.03 -23.27
C LYS A 141 -19.54 -4.79 -24.56
N GLU A 142 -20.15 -4.35 -25.65
CA GLU A 142 -19.83 -4.79 -27.02
C GLU A 142 -19.40 -3.60 -27.90
N PRO A 143 -18.43 -3.77 -28.82
CA PRO A 143 -17.63 -4.99 -28.99
C PRO A 143 -16.68 -5.21 -27.81
N LYS A 144 -16.22 -6.45 -27.60
CA LYS A 144 -15.14 -6.75 -26.65
C LYS A 144 -13.93 -5.85 -26.88
N THR A 145 -13.18 -5.57 -25.81
CA THR A 145 -11.94 -4.78 -25.84
C THR A 145 -10.83 -5.46 -25.03
N GLY A 146 -9.59 -4.97 -25.16
CA GLY A 146 -8.45 -5.46 -24.37
C GLY A 146 -8.14 -6.94 -24.60
N TYR A 147 -7.84 -7.65 -23.50
CA TYR A 147 -7.46 -9.08 -23.57
C TYR A 147 -8.58 -9.96 -24.16
N ALA A 148 -9.85 -9.60 -23.95
CA ALA A 148 -10.99 -10.38 -24.43
C ALA A 148 -11.16 -10.25 -25.95
N ALA A 149 -10.88 -9.07 -26.51
CA ALA A 149 -10.85 -8.90 -27.97
C ALA A 149 -9.64 -9.58 -28.60
N PHE A 150 -8.49 -9.51 -27.93
CA PHE A 150 -7.24 -10.08 -28.41
C PHE A 150 -7.23 -11.62 -28.36
N SER A 151 -7.80 -12.20 -27.31
CA SER A 151 -7.87 -13.65 -27.10
C SER A 151 -9.29 -14.05 -26.65
N PRO A 152 -10.26 -14.21 -27.56
CA PRO A 152 -11.65 -14.52 -27.20
C PRO A 152 -11.82 -15.77 -26.32
N VAL A 153 -10.91 -16.73 -26.40
CA VAL A 153 -10.95 -17.94 -25.57
C VAL A 153 -10.77 -17.63 -24.07
N ILE A 154 -10.00 -16.61 -23.71
CA ILE A 154 -9.87 -16.22 -22.29
C ILE A 154 -11.19 -15.69 -21.75
N ASP A 155 -11.97 -15.03 -22.62
CA ASP A 155 -13.30 -14.55 -22.29
C ASP A 155 -14.22 -15.72 -21.97
N THR A 156 -14.24 -16.75 -22.82
CA THR A 156 -14.97 -18.00 -22.59
C THR A 156 -14.56 -18.65 -21.26
N PHE A 157 -13.27 -18.76 -20.95
CA PHE A 157 -12.81 -19.34 -19.68
C PHE A 157 -13.25 -18.51 -18.47
N LEU A 158 -13.23 -17.19 -18.56
CA LEU A 158 -13.74 -16.33 -17.50
C LEU A 158 -15.24 -16.58 -17.28
N LYS A 159 -16.05 -16.65 -18.34
CA LYS A 159 -17.50 -16.84 -18.18
C LYS A 159 -17.81 -18.26 -17.70
N GLU A 160 -17.39 -19.25 -18.47
CA GLU A 160 -17.80 -20.63 -18.23
C GLU A 160 -17.17 -21.23 -16.99
N HIS A 161 -15.90 -20.90 -16.72
CA HIS A 161 -15.18 -21.52 -15.61
C HIS A 161 -15.16 -20.62 -14.37
N LEU A 162 -14.67 -19.39 -14.48
CA LEU A 162 -14.57 -18.52 -13.30
C LEU A 162 -15.96 -18.11 -12.80
N PHE A 163 -16.80 -17.49 -13.63
CA PHE A 163 -18.06 -16.94 -13.17
C PHE A 163 -19.15 -18.00 -13.02
N ALA A 164 -19.29 -18.94 -13.96
CA ALA A 164 -20.33 -19.97 -13.86
C ALA A 164 -19.96 -21.10 -12.89
N ASP A 165 -18.78 -21.73 -13.03
CA ASP A 165 -18.44 -22.90 -12.23
C ASP A 165 -17.90 -22.56 -10.82
N ILE A 166 -17.23 -21.42 -10.62
CA ILE A 166 -16.67 -21.04 -9.30
C ILE A 166 -17.60 -20.08 -8.57
N PHE A 167 -17.85 -18.89 -9.13
CA PHE A 167 -18.71 -17.91 -8.46
C PHE A 167 -20.17 -18.37 -8.34
N GLY A 168 -20.66 -19.16 -9.30
CA GLY A 168 -22.02 -19.70 -9.30
C GLY A 168 -22.31 -20.73 -8.19
N ARG A 169 -21.29 -21.21 -7.46
CA ARG A 169 -21.48 -22.13 -6.33
C ARG A 169 -21.95 -21.37 -5.10
N ASP A 170 -23.06 -21.81 -4.52
CA ASP A 170 -23.77 -21.08 -3.48
C ASP A 170 -23.27 -21.36 -2.04
N ILE A 171 -22.13 -22.04 -1.87
CA ILE A 171 -21.56 -22.34 -0.55
C ILE A 171 -21.11 -21.06 0.15
N LEU A 172 -20.38 -20.19 -0.56
CA LEU A 172 -20.01 -18.84 -0.13
C LEU A 172 -20.87 -17.80 -0.84
N THR A 173 -21.22 -16.73 -0.15
CA THR A 173 -21.82 -15.53 -0.74
C THR A 173 -20.81 -14.79 -1.63
N TYR A 174 -21.31 -13.93 -2.52
CA TYR A 174 -20.43 -13.08 -3.34
C TYR A 174 -19.53 -12.18 -2.50
N LEU A 175 -20.02 -11.62 -1.39
CA LEU A 175 -19.18 -10.84 -0.48
C LEU A 175 -18.06 -11.68 0.14
N GLU A 176 -18.34 -12.91 0.59
CA GLU A 176 -17.31 -13.80 1.12
C GLU A 176 -16.27 -14.19 0.05
N ARG A 177 -16.69 -14.37 -1.20
CA ARG A 177 -15.79 -14.59 -2.34
C ARG A 177 -14.91 -13.37 -2.59
N GLU A 178 -15.47 -12.17 -2.58
CA GLU A 178 -14.69 -10.94 -2.73
C GLU A 178 -13.73 -10.73 -1.56
N ILE A 179 -14.11 -11.08 -0.33
CA ILE A 179 -13.19 -11.07 0.82
C ILE A 179 -11.99 -11.98 0.57
N ALA A 180 -12.22 -13.22 0.10
CA ALA A 180 -11.15 -14.15 -0.25
C ALA A 180 -10.28 -13.61 -1.39
N THR A 181 -10.90 -13.09 -2.45
CA THR A 181 -10.21 -12.52 -3.61
C THR A 181 -9.34 -11.33 -3.23
N ILE A 182 -9.89 -10.32 -2.56
CA ILE A 182 -9.18 -9.11 -2.16
C ILE A 182 -8.02 -9.47 -1.23
N SER A 183 -8.25 -10.36 -0.25
CA SER A 183 -7.19 -10.84 0.64
C SER A 183 -6.03 -11.51 -0.11
N ALA A 184 -6.34 -12.35 -1.10
CA ALA A 184 -5.34 -13.00 -1.93
C ALA A 184 -4.55 -12.00 -2.79
N LEU A 185 -5.24 -11.07 -3.46
CA LEU A 185 -4.62 -10.05 -4.32
C LEU A 185 -3.70 -9.12 -3.53
N ILE A 186 -4.10 -8.70 -2.32
CA ILE A 186 -3.24 -7.93 -1.42
C ILE A 186 -1.98 -8.73 -1.08
N SER A 187 -2.14 -10.03 -0.78
CA SER A 187 -1.03 -10.87 -0.32
C SER A 187 -0.04 -11.25 -1.43
N LEU A 188 -0.50 -11.34 -2.68
CA LEU A 188 0.35 -11.58 -3.86
C LEU A 188 1.22 -10.36 -4.19
N GLY A 189 0.63 -9.16 -4.19
CA GLY A 189 1.28 -7.92 -4.63
C GLY A 189 1.54 -7.87 -6.14
N GLY A 190 1.78 -6.68 -6.69
CA GLY A 190 2.06 -6.49 -8.12
C GLY A 190 0.86 -6.70 -9.05
N VAL A 191 -0.36 -6.75 -8.47
CA VAL A 191 -1.64 -6.99 -9.14
C VAL A 191 -2.68 -5.94 -8.76
N GLU A 192 -2.23 -4.73 -8.45
CA GLU A 192 -3.04 -3.61 -7.96
C GLU A 192 -4.22 -3.26 -8.88
N PRO A 193 -4.11 -3.32 -10.23
CA PRO A 193 -5.27 -3.10 -11.10
C PRO A 193 -6.41 -4.11 -10.88
N MET A 194 -6.07 -5.37 -10.58
CA MET A 194 -7.07 -6.40 -10.26
C MET A 194 -7.66 -6.16 -8.87
N MET A 195 -6.81 -5.83 -7.88
CA MET A 195 -7.25 -5.47 -6.53
C MET A 195 -8.25 -4.31 -6.57
N GLN A 196 -7.97 -3.29 -7.38
CA GLN A 196 -8.84 -2.14 -7.56
C GLN A 196 -10.21 -2.53 -8.14
N GLY A 197 -10.24 -3.45 -9.11
CA GLY A 197 -11.48 -3.97 -9.68
C GLY A 197 -12.33 -4.70 -8.63
N HIS A 198 -11.73 -5.60 -7.88
CA HIS A 198 -12.41 -6.38 -6.85
C HIS A 198 -12.86 -5.53 -5.65
N MET A 199 -12.08 -4.52 -5.23
CA MET A 199 -12.54 -3.57 -4.21
C MET A 199 -13.77 -2.79 -4.68
N ARG A 200 -13.88 -2.43 -5.97
CA ARG A 200 -15.11 -1.79 -6.50
C ARG A 200 -16.29 -2.75 -6.54
N ILE A 201 -16.08 -4.01 -6.89
CA ILE A 201 -17.11 -5.06 -6.83
C ILE A 201 -17.60 -5.22 -5.39
N ALA A 202 -16.69 -5.32 -4.41
CA ALA A 202 -17.06 -5.44 -3.00
C ALA A 202 -17.88 -4.22 -2.51
N LEU A 203 -17.47 -3.01 -2.87
CA LEU A 203 -18.22 -1.78 -2.58
C LEU A 203 -19.62 -1.81 -3.22
N HIS A 204 -19.72 -2.24 -4.48
CA HIS A 204 -21.00 -2.39 -5.19
C HIS A 204 -21.94 -3.39 -4.50
N LEU A 205 -21.39 -4.51 -4.03
CA LEU A 205 -22.11 -5.54 -3.26
C LEU A 205 -22.46 -5.11 -1.82
N GLY A 206 -22.14 -3.87 -1.43
CA GLY A 206 -22.53 -3.28 -0.15
C GLY A 206 -21.49 -3.42 0.96
N MET A 207 -20.25 -3.82 0.67
CA MET A 207 -19.16 -3.72 1.64
C MET A 207 -18.81 -2.25 1.88
N THR A 208 -18.62 -1.85 3.14
CA THR A 208 -18.19 -0.49 3.45
C THR A 208 -16.68 -0.30 3.31
N GLU A 209 -16.24 0.94 3.03
CA GLU A 209 -14.81 1.31 3.03
C GLU A 209 -14.14 0.97 4.37
N SER A 210 -14.83 1.22 5.48
CA SER A 210 -14.36 0.87 6.83
C SER A 210 -14.05 -0.62 6.94
N LYS A 211 -14.94 -1.48 6.43
CA LYS A 211 -14.76 -2.93 6.46
C LYS A 211 -13.57 -3.39 5.61
N ILE A 212 -13.36 -2.80 4.43
CA ILE A 212 -12.14 -3.04 3.62
C ILE A 212 -10.91 -2.57 4.40
N GLY A 213 -10.96 -1.42 5.09
CA GLY A 213 -9.90 -0.93 5.95
C GLY A 213 -9.53 -1.88 7.10
N GLU A 214 -10.52 -2.54 7.72
CA GLU A 214 -10.29 -3.59 8.72
C GLU A 214 -9.60 -4.82 8.10
N MET A 215 -9.99 -5.22 6.88
CA MET A 215 -9.31 -6.31 6.16
C MET A 215 -7.83 -5.99 5.96
N VAL A 216 -7.53 -4.77 5.51
CA VAL A 216 -6.17 -4.30 5.28
C VAL A 216 -5.36 -4.26 6.58
N SER A 217 -5.97 -3.84 7.69
CA SER A 217 -5.32 -3.83 9.00
C SER A 217 -5.01 -5.23 9.53
N LEU A 218 -5.89 -6.20 9.25
CA LEU A 218 -5.63 -7.61 9.56
C LEU A 218 -4.48 -8.17 8.70
N ILE A 219 -4.45 -7.83 7.41
CA ILE A 219 -3.36 -8.23 6.51
C ILE A 219 -2.02 -7.63 6.94
N GLU A 220 -1.98 -6.37 7.38
CA GLU A 220 -0.77 -5.76 7.95
C GLU A 220 -0.19 -6.59 9.09
N THR A 221 -1.06 -7.00 10.03
CA THR A 221 -0.65 -7.76 11.21
C THR A 221 -0.21 -9.19 10.87
N LYS A 222 -0.77 -9.80 9.83
CA LYS A 222 -0.59 -11.23 9.53
C LYS A 222 0.43 -11.50 8.43
N VAL A 223 0.54 -10.59 7.46
CA VAL A 223 1.34 -10.72 6.24
C VAL A 223 2.49 -9.72 6.26
N GLY A 224 2.19 -8.43 6.26
CA GLY A 224 3.21 -7.38 6.21
C GLY A 224 2.66 -5.98 5.92
N ILE A 225 3.40 -4.98 6.38
CA ILE A 225 3.06 -3.55 6.21
C ILE A 225 3.13 -3.10 4.75
N LYS A 226 4.01 -3.70 3.95
CA LYS A 226 4.15 -3.35 2.53
C LYS A 226 2.85 -3.64 1.78
N GLU A 227 2.37 -4.88 1.86
CA GLU A 227 1.13 -5.33 1.22
C GLU A 227 -0.06 -4.48 1.67
N ALA A 228 -0.10 -4.14 2.96
CA ALA A 228 -1.17 -3.33 3.52
C ALA A 228 -1.12 -1.87 3.03
N ASN A 229 0.06 -1.28 2.86
CA ASN A 229 0.20 0.07 2.31
C ASN A 229 -0.19 0.13 0.82
N ASP A 230 0.20 -0.88 0.04
CA ASP A 230 -0.25 -1.01 -1.36
C ASP A 230 -1.78 -1.10 -1.42
N ALA A 231 -2.40 -1.87 -0.51
CA ALA A 231 -3.86 -1.98 -0.41
C ALA A 231 -4.56 -0.68 0.02
N ARG A 232 -3.98 0.08 0.97
CA ARG A 232 -4.52 1.41 1.38
C ARG A 232 -4.53 2.38 0.22
N ARG A 233 -3.47 2.37 -0.58
CA ARG A 233 -3.34 3.21 -1.78
C ARG A 233 -4.41 2.87 -2.81
N VAL A 234 -4.63 1.58 -3.06
CA VAL A 234 -5.72 1.12 -3.93
C VAL A 234 -7.09 1.50 -3.35
N LEU A 235 -7.30 1.33 -2.04
CA LEU A 235 -8.54 1.71 -1.36
C LEU A 235 -8.85 3.20 -1.54
N LEU A 236 -7.87 4.07 -1.28
CA LEU A 236 -7.98 5.51 -1.52
C LEU A 236 -8.31 5.82 -2.99
N THR A 237 -7.72 5.09 -3.93
CA THR A 237 -8.01 5.27 -5.36
C THR A 237 -9.47 4.93 -5.69
N VAL A 238 -10.04 3.88 -5.09
CA VAL A 238 -11.44 3.49 -5.34
C VAL A 238 -12.45 4.35 -4.61
N THR A 239 -12.11 4.93 -3.46
CA THR A 239 -13.05 5.74 -2.65
C THR A 239 -12.95 7.25 -2.91
N SER A 240 -11.78 7.75 -3.30
CA SER A 240 -11.53 9.19 -3.52
C SER A 240 -11.56 9.63 -5.00
N GLY A 241 -11.97 8.76 -5.93
CA GLY A 241 -12.15 9.14 -7.34
C GLY A 241 -10.86 9.41 -8.13
N GLY A 242 -9.76 8.71 -7.82
CA GLY A 242 -8.51 8.74 -8.60
C GLY A 242 -7.66 10.02 -8.54
N SER A 243 -8.19 11.15 -8.05
CA SER A 243 -7.46 12.42 -7.91
C SER A 243 -6.50 12.44 -6.71
N ALA A 244 -6.85 11.75 -5.61
CA ALA A 244 -6.03 11.65 -4.40
C ALA A 244 -4.74 10.83 -4.60
N GLN A 245 -4.73 9.89 -5.54
CA GLN A 245 -3.60 9.01 -5.83
C GLN A 245 -2.40 9.77 -6.40
N LYS A 246 -2.63 10.72 -7.31
CA LYS A 246 -1.56 11.60 -7.81
C LYS A 246 -0.93 12.43 -6.69
N ALA A 247 -1.72 12.86 -5.70
CA ALA A 247 -1.20 13.62 -4.57
C ALA A 247 -0.40 12.72 -3.60
N ALA A 248 -0.88 11.52 -3.30
CA ALA A 248 -0.23 10.57 -2.39
C ALA A 248 1.08 9.99 -2.98
N ASP A 249 1.08 9.58 -4.25
CA ASP A 249 2.29 9.08 -4.93
C ASP A 249 3.36 10.18 -5.04
N THR A 250 2.94 11.43 -5.25
CA THR A 250 3.86 12.58 -5.29
C THR A 250 4.38 12.93 -3.89
N MET A 251 3.59 12.72 -2.83
CA MET A 251 4.03 12.97 -1.45
C MET A 251 4.98 11.88 -0.93
N GLU A 252 4.75 10.61 -1.24
CA GLU A 252 5.60 9.50 -0.75
C GLU A 252 6.90 9.37 -1.55
N ALA A 253 6.88 9.64 -2.87
CA ALA A 253 8.10 9.71 -3.68
C ALA A 253 9.04 10.87 -3.28
N ASN A 254 8.52 11.90 -2.61
CA ASN A 254 9.25 13.09 -2.15
C ASN A 254 9.38 13.19 -0.62
N ALA A 255 9.00 12.16 0.14
CA ALA A 255 9.18 12.16 1.58
C ALA A 255 10.66 11.92 1.90
N ASP A 256 11.31 12.90 2.52
CA ASP A 256 12.71 12.77 2.94
C ASP A 256 12.86 11.56 3.89
N LEU A 257 13.82 10.66 3.58
CA LEU A 257 14.06 9.42 4.34
C LEU A 257 14.29 9.67 5.84
N PHE A 258 14.87 10.83 6.17
CA PHE A 258 15.04 11.32 7.53
C PHE A 258 14.54 12.76 7.63
N LYS A 259 14.10 13.17 8.81
CA LYS A 259 13.64 14.55 9.05
C LYS A 259 14.72 15.55 8.67
N LYS A 260 14.30 16.69 8.13
CA LYS A 260 15.18 17.83 7.85
C LYS A 260 15.81 18.33 9.15
N GLY A 261 17.14 18.48 9.15
CA GLY A 261 17.91 18.86 10.32
C GLY A 261 18.06 20.37 10.52
N VAL A 262 19.08 20.76 11.30
CA VAL A 262 19.41 22.16 11.55
C VAL A 262 20.18 22.76 10.37
N LYS A 263 20.00 24.05 10.10
CA LYS A 263 20.73 24.73 9.02
C LYS A 263 22.23 24.68 9.30
N ALA A 264 23.01 24.29 8.29
CA ALA A 264 24.45 24.14 8.39
C ALA A 264 25.14 25.52 8.57
N PRO A 265 26.27 25.59 9.29
CA PRO A 265 27.02 26.84 9.46
C PRO A 265 27.54 27.37 8.12
N ALA A 266 27.28 28.65 7.83
CA ALA A 266 27.72 29.30 6.59
C ALA A 266 29.26 29.31 6.40
N LEU A 267 30.04 29.06 7.47
CA LEU A 267 31.50 28.99 7.39
C LEU A 267 32.01 27.85 6.51
N ASN A 268 31.28 26.72 6.47
CA ASN A 268 31.74 25.49 5.81
C ASN A 268 30.98 25.18 4.51
N PHE A 269 30.03 26.03 4.14
CA PHE A 269 29.09 25.79 3.05
C PHE A 269 28.86 27.05 2.24
N THR A 270 28.75 26.90 0.92
CA THR A 270 28.17 27.91 0.05
C THR A 270 26.72 27.54 -0.23
N GLY A 271 25.80 28.49 -0.08
CA GLY A 271 24.36 28.26 -0.20
C GLY A 271 23.73 27.72 1.10
N THR A 272 22.62 27.00 0.98
CA THR A 272 21.89 26.43 2.12
C THR A 272 22.03 24.91 2.16
N ALA A 273 22.50 24.40 3.29
CA ALA A 273 22.42 22.99 3.61
C ALA A 273 21.76 22.79 4.99
N TRP A 274 21.17 21.63 5.21
CA TRP A 274 20.65 21.20 6.52
C TRP A 274 21.28 19.88 6.90
N VAL A 275 21.70 19.79 8.16
CA VAL A 275 22.38 18.62 8.72
C VAL A 275 21.53 18.06 9.85
N ASN A 276 21.11 16.82 9.70
CA ASN A 276 20.49 16.02 10.76
C ASN A 276 21.49 14.95 11.20
N MET A 277 22.09 15.10 12.37
CA MET A 277 22.97 14.07 12.93
C MET A 277 22.11 12.91 13.43
N LEU A 278 22.32 11.73 12.85
CA LEU A 278 21.59 10.51 13.16
C LEU A 278 22.31 9.66 14.21
N VAL A 279 23.65 9.66 14.17
CA VAL A 279 24.53 8.97 15.12
C VAL A 279 25.71 9.89 15.44
N GLN A 280 25.99 10.07 16.73
CA GLN A 280 27.18 10.78 17.20
C GLN A 280 28.28 9.80 17.63
N ALA A 281 29.54 10.15 17.40
CA ALA A 281 30.70 9.32 17.75
C ALA A 281 30.79 9.00 19.26
N GLN A 282 30.19 9.85 20.11
CA GLN A 282 30.16 9.70 21.56
C GLN A 282 29.17 8.62 22.03
N GLU A 283 28.38 8.00 21.14
CA GLU A 283 27.41 6.95 21.46
C GLU A 283 28.04 5.55 21.58
N GLY A 284 29.37 5.47 21.76
CA GLY A 284 30.10 4.21 21.91
C GLY A 284 30.38 3.47 20.59
N LEU A 285 30.03 4.09 19.46
CA LEU A 285 30.36 3.64 18.12
C LEU A 285 31.44 4.57 17.56
N ASP A 286 32.55 4.03 17.05
CA ASP A 286 33.60 4.80 16.38
C ASP A 286 33.18 5.22 14.96
N CYS A 287 32.04 5.92 14.89
CA CYS A 287 31.39 6.34 13.67
C CYS A 287 30.45 7.51 13.93
N SER A 288 30.38 8.44 12.98
CA SER A 288 29.33 9.46 12.92
C SER A 288 28.47 9.25 11.68
N VAL A 289 27.17 9.49 11.80
CA VAL A 289 26.22 9.38 10.68
C VAL A 289 25.34 10.61 10.65
N GLY A 290 25.24 11.26 9.49
CA GLY A 290 24.35 12.41 9.29
C GLY A 290 23.59 12.32 7.98
N ALA A 291 22.33 12.75 7.99
CA ALA A 291 21.58 13.05 6.78
C ALA A 291 21.75 14.53 6.42
N ILE A 292 22.24 14.81 5.21
CA ILE A 292 22.50 16.17 4.74
C ILE A 292 21.71 16.43 3.48
N THR A 293 20.98 17.55 3.48
CA THR A 293 20.23 18.04 2.32
C THR A 293 20.79 19.38 1.88
N PHE A 294 21.05 19.53 0.58
CA PHE A 294 21.51 20.75 -0.08
C PHE A 294 20.37 21.36 -0.91
N GLU A 295 20.16 22.67 -0.79
CA GLU A 295 19.39 23.42 -1.79
C GLU A 295 20.13 23.43 -3.14
N PRO A 296 19.42 23.61 -4.27
CA PRO A 296 20.05 23.78 -5.58
C PRO A 296 21.22 24.77 -5.55
N GLY A 297 22.36 24.38 -6.13
CA GLY A 297 23.58 25.18 -6.15
C GLY A 297 24.41 25.19 -4.87
N SER A 298 23.92 24.60 -3.78
CA SER A 298 24.61 24.61 -2.49
C SER A 298 25.66 23.50 -2.41
N ARG A 299 26.81 23.78 -1.79
CA ARG A 299 27.93 22.84 -1.67
C ARG A 299 28.75 23.05 -0.42
N THR A 300 29.47 22.03 0.00
CA THR A 300 30.51 22.15 1.03
C THR A 300 31.69 22.96 0.52
N ASN A 301 32.49 23.52 1.43
CA ASN A 301 33.86 23.89 1.12
C ASN A 301 34.69 22.62 0.79
N TRP A 302 35.87 22.82 0.23
CA TRP A 302 36.87 21.76 0.17
C TRP A 302 37.17 21.28 1.60
N HIS A 303 37.23 19.98 1.82
CA HIS A 303 37.56 19.41 3.12
C HIS A 303 38.11 17.98 2.98
N SER A 304 38.70 17.46 4.05
CA SER A 304 39.14 16.07 4.13
C SER A 304 38.78 15.47 5.49
N HIS A 305 38.73 14.14 5.57
CA HIS A 305 38.49 13.43 6.82
C HIS A 305 39.68 12.52 7.12
N PRO A 306 40.32 12.62 8.31
CA PRO A 306 41.41 11.72 8.70
C PRO A 306 41.01 10.24 8.67
N GLY A 307 39.79 9.90 9.07
CA GLY A 307 39.21 8.55 9.00
C GLY A 307 38.57 8.19 7.65
N GLY A 308 38.46 9.15 6.72
CA GLY A 308 37.69 9.02 5.49
C GLY A 308 36.19 9.27 5.70
N GLN A 309 35.41 9.13 4.62
CA GLN A 309 33.96 9.32 4.64
C GLN A 309 33.30 8.47 3.54
N ILE A 310 32.07 8.02 3.78
CA ILE A 310 31.22 7.36 2.80
C ILE A 310 29.96 8.21 2.62
N LEU A 311 29.57 8.47 1.38
CA LEU A 311 28.31 9.15 1.05
C LEU A 311 27.38 8.18 0.32
N LEU A 312 26.16 8.05 0.80
CA LEU A 312 25.08 7.28 0.17
C LEU A 312 24.03 8.27 -0.35
N ILE A 313 23.91 8.42 -1.66
CA ILE A 313 22.98 9.39 -2.24
C ILE A 313 21.55 8.83 -2.16
N THR A 314 20.68 9.50 -1.43
CA THR A 314 19.30 9.04 -1.18
C THR A 314 18.28 9.75 -2.05
N GLU A 315 18.61 10.94 -2.56
CA GLU A 315 17.69 11.75 -3.36
C GLU A 315 18.41 12.80 -4.20
N GLY A 316 17.85 13.10 -5.36
CA GLY A 316 18.29 14.19 -6.22
C GLY A 316 19.61 13.93 -6.94
N GLU A 317 20.19 15.01 -7.45
CA GLU A 317 21.42 15.01 -8.23
C GLU A 317 22.37 16.09 -7.73
N GLY A 318 23.67 15.80 -7.81
CA GLY A 318 24.71 16.66 -7.28
C GLY A 318 26.04 16.51 -7.96
N TYR A 319 27.01 17.25 -7.45
CA TYR A 319 28.41 17.11 -7.79
C TYR A 319 29.18 16.48 -6.64
N TYR A 320 30.20 15.71 -7.02
CA TYR A 320 31.29 15.30 -6.16
C TYR A 320 32.62 15.54 -6.90
N GLN A 321 33.63 16.01 -6.18
CA GLN A 321 34.97 16.12 -6.73
C GLN A 321 36.02 15.83 -5.66
N GLU A 322 36.96 14.94 -5.98
CA GLU A 322 38.22 14.79 -5.24
C GLU A 322 39.28 15.72 -5.85
N LYS A 323 40.13 16.31 -5.01
CA LYS A 323 41.13 17.28 -5.45
C LYS A 323 42.10 16.65 -6.46
N GLY A 324 42.23 17.31 -7.61
CA GLY A 324 43.04 16.82 -8.73
C GLY A 324 42.34 15.77 -9.62
N GLN A 325 41.09 15.41 -9.32
CA GLN A 325 40.26 14.55 -10.16
C GLN A 325 39.16 15.34 -10.87
N PRO A 326 38.62 14.82 -11.98
CA PRO A 326 37.45 15.39 -12.62
C PRO A 326 36.25 15.43 -11.68
N LYS A 327 35.47 16.51 -11.76
CA LYS A 327 34.17 16.59 -11.11
C LYS A 327 33.21 15.59 -11.77
N ARG A 328 32.40 14.91 -10.96
CA ARG A 328 31.38 13.97 -11.45
C ARG A 328 30.00 14.34 -10.94
N VAL A 329 28.99 14.03 -11.75
CA VAL A 329 27.59 14.05 -11.32
C VAL A 329 27.31 12.79 -10.51
N VAL A 330 26.52 12.94 -9.45
CA VAL A 330 26.09 11.85 -8.57
C VAL A 330 24.57 11.90 -8.43
N GLN A 331 23.93 10.74 -8.33
CA GLN A 331 22.48 10.59 -8.31
C GLN A 331 22.03 9.55 -7.28
N LYS A 332 20.73 9.53 -6.99
CA LYS A 332 20.12 8.55 -6.06
C LYS A 332 20.59 7.12 -6.36
N GLY A 333 21.07 6.43 -5.32
CA GLY A 333 21.61 5.08 -5.41
C GLY A 333 23.14 5.02 -5.51
N ASP A 334 23.81 6.14 -5.82
CA ASP A 334 25.27 6.18 -5.87
C ASP A 334 25.91 6.08 -4.48
N VAL A 335 27.08 5.45 -4.46
CA VAL A 335 27.93 5.32 -3.27
C VAL A 335 29.29 5.92 -3.54
N ILE A 336 29.69 6.88 -2.71
CA ILE A 336 30.96 7.60 -2.83
C ILE A 336 31.84 7.25 -1.65
N LYS A 337 33.11 6.92 -1.93
CA LYS A 337 34.12 6.65 -0.92
C LYS A 337 35.17 7.75 -0.96
N CYS A 338 35.19 8.58 0.07
CA CYS A 338 36.21 9.59 0.28
C CYS A 338 37.31 8.98 1.15
N LEU A 339 38.43 8.58 0.55
CA LEU A 339 39.50 7.91 1.28
C LEU A 339 40.16 8.86 2.32
N PRO A 340 40.74 8.30 3.40
CA PRO A 340 41.45 9.07 4.43
C PRO A 340 42.38 10.17 3.88
N GLY A 341 42.22 11.39 4.39
CA GLY A 341 43.07 12.54 4.06
C GLY A 341 42.90 13.11 2.65
N LYS A 342 42.01 12.56 1.82
CA LYS A 342 41.74 13.09 0.47
C LYS A 342 40.81 14.28 0.54
N ALA A 343 41.29 15.43 0.06
CA ALA A 343 40.48 16.64 -0.05
C ALA A 343 39.39 16.47 -1.13
N HIS A 344 38.15 16.78 -0.80
CA HIS A 344 37.01 16.69 -1.70
C HIS A 344 35.95 17.75 -1.35
N TRP A 345 34.98 17.92 -2.25
CA TRP A 345 33.74 18.64 -1.97
C TRP A 345 32.57 17.93 -2.62
N HIS A 346 31.37 18.24 -2.13
CA HIS A 346 30.12 17.76 -2.72
C HIS A 346 28.99 18.75 -2.49
N GLY A 347 27.97 18.67 -3.32
CA GLY A 347 26.83 19.58 -3.26
C GLY A 347 25.79 19.30 -4.34
N ALA A 348 24.70 20.05 -4.30
CA ALA A 348 23.62 19.96 -5.28
C ALA A 348 24.03 20.54 -6.64
N LEU A 349 23.40 20.05 -7.73
CA LEU A 349 23.43 20.71 -9.03
C LEU A 349 22.66 22.06 -8.99
N PRO A 350 22.81 22.95 -10.00
CA PRO A 350 22.15 24.26 -9.98
C PRO A 350 20.61 24.24 -9.93
N GLY A 351 19.98 23.15 -10.39
CA GLY A 351 18.51 23.07 -10.54
C GLY A 351 17.82 22.02 -9.66
N THR A 352 18.57 21.23 -8.90
CA THR A 352 18.02 20.09 -8.14
C THR A 352 18.50 20.14 -6.70
N LYS A 353 17.71 19.65 -5.74
CA LYS A 353 18.25 19.35 -4.40
C LYS A 353 19.14 18.11 -4.46
N LEU A 354 19.96 17.93 -3.44
CA LEU A 354 20.70 16.68 -3.19
C LEU A 354 20.51 16.30 -1.72
N THR A 355 20.13 15.05 -1.45
CA THR A 355 20.15 14.49 -0.09
C THR A 355 21.04 13.25 -0.06
N HIS A 356 21.91 13.15 0.95
CA HIS A 356 22.72 11.96 1.17
C HIS A 356 22.91 11.65 2.65
N ILE A 357 23.26 10.40 2.94
CA ILE A 357 23.79 9.97 4.24
C ILE A 357 25.30 10.05 4.19
N ALA A 358 25.90 10.82 5.08
CA ALA A 358 27.33 10.85 5.32
C ALA A 358 27.70 9.97 6.51
N ILE A 359 28.64 9.05 6.30
CA ILE A 359 29.16 8.14 7.31
C ILE A 359 30.64 8.45 7.45
N GLY A 360 31.06 8.95 8.63
CA GLY A 360 32.45 9.16 8.98
C GLY A 360 32.92 8.05 9.92
N PRO A 361 33.63 7.01 9.42
CA PRO A 361 34.25 5.99 10.26
C PRO A 361 35.54 6.48 10.91
N ASP A 362 36.10 5.71 11.84
CA ASP A 362 37.39 5.95 12.49
C ASP A 362 37.48 7.37 13.09
N THR A 363 36.43 7.79 13.78
CA THR A 363 36.28 9.15 14.33
C THR A 363 37.35 9.51 15.36
N GLU A 364 37.97 8.51 15.99
CA GLU A 364 39.15 8.68 16.85
C GLU A 364 40.35 9.33 16.13
N LYS A 365 40.45 9.21 14.79
CA LYS A 365 41.50 9.85 13.99
C LYS A 365 41.28 11.35 13.81
N GLY A 366 40.13 11.87 14.22
CA GLY A 366 39.80 13.29 14.22
C GLY A 366 38.68 13.67 13.24
N SER A 367 38.13 14.87 13.46
CA SER A 367 37.04 15.44 12.68
C SER A 367 37.47 15.96 11.30
N ALA A 368 36.49 16.37 10.50
CA ALA A 368 36.71 16.99 9.20
C ALA A 368 37.68 18.19 9.29
N VAL A 369 38.68 18.20 8.41
CA VAL A 369 39.60 19.31 8.20
C VAL A 369 39.09 20.16 7.04
N TRP A 370 38.52 21.32 7.38
CA TRP A 370 37.96 22.26 6.43
C TRP A 370 39.03 23.13 5.77
N LEU A 371 38.89 23.36 4.46
CA LEU A 371 39.78 24.15 3.63
C LEU A 371 39.02 25.34 3.03
N GLN A 372 39.54 25.90 1.94
CA GLN A 372 38.93 27.04 1.25
C GLN A 372 37.56 26.70 0.62
N PRO A 373 36.68 27.70 0.46
CA PRO A 373 35.44 27.54 -0.30
C PRO A 373 35.68 27.06 -1.74
N VAL A 374 34.72 26.33 -2.28
CA VAL A 374 34.66 26.01 -3.72
C VAL A 374 34.18 27.26 -4.44
N THR A 375 35.03 27.80 -5.31
CA THR A 375 34.71 29.00 -6.10
C THR A 375 33.55 28.73 -7.05
N ASP A 376 32.82 29.78 -7.44
CA ASP A 376 31.78 29.65 -8.48
C ASP A 376 32.36 29.14 -9.80
N GLN A 377 33.62 29.44 -10.10
CA GLN A 377 34.29 28.93 -11.28
C GLN A 377 34.51 27.41 -11.19
N GLU A 378 35.13 26.90 -10.12
CA GLU A 378 35.26 25.45 -9.90
C GLU A 378 33.91 24.72 -9.92
N TYR A 379 32.87 25.36 -9.39
CA TYR A 379 31.52 24.82 -9.38
C TYR A 379 30.87 24.79 -10.78
N ASN A 380 31.13 25.78 -11.64
CA ASN A 380 30.51 25.88 -12.97
C ASN A 380 31.31 25.24 -14.11
N ASP A 381 32.63 25.08 -13.95
CA ASP A 381 33.50 24.47 -14.97
C ASP A 381 33.11 23.00 -15.20
N ARG A 382 33.11 22.55 -16.46
CA ARG A 382 32.64 21.21 -16.84
C ARG A 382 33.67 20.11 -16.62
#